data_AF-A0A1V6EEP3-F1
#
_entry.id   AF-A0A1V6EEP3-F1
#
_cell.length_a   1.000
_cell.length_b   1.000
_cell.length_c   1.000
_cell.angle_alpha   90.00
_cell.angle_beta   90.00
_cell.angle_gamma   90.00
#
_symmetry.space_group_name_H-M   'P 1'
#
loop_
_entity.id
_entity.type
_entity.pdbx_description
1 polymer ?
#
loop_
_entity_poly.entity_id
_entity_poly.type
_entity_poly.pdbx_seq_one_letter_code
_entity_poly.pdbx_strand_id
1 'polypeptide(L)'
;MKAHEILKRSYSERFTALMAFQARRAHGLYDEALALLPAADRRAQKPGLMMASIYRTLLREIEHDQFKVLHQRIALTPLRKLWLAWKVQALGKL
;
A
#
# COMPACT_ATOMS: atom_id res chain seq x y z
N MET A 1 -21.40 -7.36 -1.60
CA MET A 1 -20.78 -8.55 -2.24
C MET A 1 -21.17 -9.77 -1.43
N LYS A 2 -21.51 -10.93 -2.03
CA LYS A 2 -21.78 -12.14 -1.23
C LYS A 2 -20.43 -12.74 -0.83
N ALA A 3 -20.25 -13.09 0.44
CA ALA A 3 -18.98 -13.60 0.98
C ALA A 3 -18.43 -14.82 0.21
N HIS A 4 -19.31 -15.60 -0.43
CA HIS A 4 -18.92 -16.79 -1.20
C HIS A 4 -18.04 -16.51 -2.42
N GLU A 5 -18.05 -15.30 -3.00
CA GLU A 5 -17.27 -14.99 -4.21
C GLU A 5 -15.78 -14.89 -3.90
N ILE A 6 -15.44 -14.29 -2.77
CA ILE A 6 -14.07 -14.22 -2.24
C ILE A 6 -13.58 -15.62 -1.89
N LEU A 7 -14.43 -16.42 -1.21
CA LEU A 7 -14.08 -17.78 -0.79
C LEU A 7 -13.81 -18.72 -1.98
N LYS A 8 -14.53 -18.53 -3.09
CA LYS A 8 -14.30 -19.28 -4.33
C LYS A 8 -13.15 -18.74 -5.19
N ARG A 9 -12.42 -17.72 -4.71
CA ARG A 9 -11.33 -17.05 -5.43
C ARG A 9 -11.73 -16.57 -6.84
N SER A 10 -13.00 -16.20 -7.03
CA SER A 10 -13.50 -15.76 -8.33
C SER A 10 -13.38 -14.24 -8.44
N TYR A 11 -12.77 -13.76 -9.52
CA TYR A 11 -12.79 -12.34 -9.86
C TYR A 11 -14.15 -11.97 -10.43
N SER A 12 -14.73 -10.90 -9.92
CA SER A 12 -15.91 -10.26 -10.46
C SER A 12 -15.69 -8.75 -10.50
N GLU A 13 -16.44 -8.02 -11.33
CA GLU A 13 -16.39 -6.56 -11.33
C GLU A 13 -16.67 -5.98 -9.94
N ARG A 14 -17.54 -6.64 -9.16
CA ARG A 14 -17.84 -6.29 -7.76
C ARG A 14 -16.65 -6.48 -6.84
N PHE A 15 -15.83 -7.50 -7.06
CA PHE A 15 -14.56 -7.66 -6.34
C PHE A 15 -13.59 -6.54 -6.67
N THR A 16 -13.36 -6.28 -7.95
CA THR A 16 -12.46 -5.20 -8.39
C THR A 16 -12.93 -3.84 -7.86
N ALA A 17 -14.24 -3.57 -7.91
CA ALA A 17 -14.82 -2.33 -7.37
C ALA A 17 -14.65 -2.21 -5.85
N LEU A 18 -14.84 -3.31 -5.09
CA LEU A 18 -14.58 -3.34 -3.65
C LEU A 18 -13.10 -3.08 -3.36
N MET A 19 -12.20 -3.76 -4.06
CA MET A 19 -10.76 -3.60 -3.86
C MET A 19 -10.30 -2.18 -4.19
N ALA A 20 -10.80 -1.59 -5.27
CA ALA A 20 -10.53 -0.20 -5.64
C ALA A 20 -11.07 0.79 -4.59
N PHE A 21 -12.25 0.53 -4.03
CA PHE A 21 -12.76 1.33 -2.91
C PHE A 21 -11.83 1.26 -1.68
N GLN A 22 -11.38 0.06 -1.31
CA GLN A 22 -10.47 -0.09 -0.17
C GLN A 22 -9.09 0.52 -0.44
N ALA A 23 -8.56 0.41 -1.67
CA ALA A 23 -7.29 1.01 -2.04
C ALA A 23 -7.33 2.53 -1.95
N ARG A 24 -8.39 3.17 -2.48
CA ARG A 24 -8.62 4.62 -2.31
C ARG A 24 -8.70 5.03 -0.85
N ARG A 25 -9.43 4.28 -0.03
CA ARG A 25 -9.53 4.53 1.41
C ARG A 25 -8.16 4.43 2.09
N ALA A 26 -7.40 3.39 1.79
CA ALA A 26 -6.06 3.20 2.36
C ALA A 26 -5.11 4.33 1.96
N HIS A 27 -5.14 4.78 0.69
CA HIS A 27 -4.38 5.95 0.27
C HIS A 27 -4.77 7.22 1.02
N GLY A 28 -6.07 7.47 1.21
CA GLY A 28 -6.55 8.60 2.01
C GLY A 28 -6.05 8.56 3.45
N LEU A 29 -6.06 7.39 4.09
CA LEU A 29 -5.53 7.22 5.45
C LEU A 29 -4.02 7.46 5.54
N TYR A 30 -3.25 7.07 4.53
CA TYR A 30 -1.82 7.43 4.47
C TYR A 30 -1.64 8.94 4.37
N ASP A 31 -2.40 9.61 3.50
CA ASP A 31 -2.28 11.05 3.31
C ASP A 31 -2.68 11.82 4.59
N GLU A 32 -3.74 11.40 5.27
CA GLU A 32 -4.17 11.95 6.57
C GLU A 32 -3.10 11.73 7.66
N ALA A 33 -2.59 10.51 7.82
CA ALA A 33 -1.56 10.20 8.81
C ALA A 33 -0.28 11.02 8.59
N LEU A 34 0.10 11.26 7.34
CA LEU A 34 1.26 12.08 7.00
C LEU A 34 1.02 13.57 7.25
N ALA A 35 -0.20 14.06 7.03
CA ALA A 35 -0.59 15.42 7.34
C ALA A 35 -0.61 15.69 8.86
N LEU A 36 -1.00 14.68 9.65
CA LEU A 36 -1.03 14.76 11.11
C LEU A 36 0.35 14.63 11.76
N LEU A 37 1.40 14.27 11.03
CA LEU A 37 2.74 14.06 11.59
C LEU A 37 3.51 15.39 11.76
N PRO A 38 3.77 15.84 13.01
CA PRO A 38 4.51 17.08 13.25
C PRO A 38 5.95 16.98 12.74
N ALA A 39 6.50 18.11 12.30
CA ALA A 39 7.87 18.15 11.76
C ALA A 39 8.93 17.66 12.78
N ALA A 40 8.73 17.96 14.06
CA ALA A 40 9.62 17.53 15.15
C ALA A 40 9.70 15.98 15.27
N ASP A 41 8.58 15.29 15.05
CA ASP A 41 8.48 13.84 15.23
C ASP A 41 8.93 13.07 13.98
N ARG A 42 9.10 13.72 12.82
CA ARG A 42 9.49 13.06 11.57
C ARG A 42 10.79 12.27 11.69
N ARG A 43 11.75 12.76 12.47
CA ARG A 43 13.04 12.07 12.68
C ARG A 43 12.85 10.79 13.49
N ALA A 44 12.05 10.84 14.55
CA ALA A 44 11.73 9.67 15.37
C ALA A 44 10.87 8.66 14.60
N GLN A 45 9.96 9.14 13.74
CA GLN A 45 9.07 8.34 12.92
C GLN A 45 9.69 7.84 11.60
N LYS A 46 11.00 8.02 11.38
CA LYS A 46 11.68 7.52 10.17
C LYS A 46 11.36 6.05 9.85
N PRO A 47 11.38 5.10 10.81
CA PRO A 47 10.97 3.73 10.55
C PRO A 47 9.52 3.61 10.06
N GLY A 48 8.60 4.36 10.66
CA GLY A 48 7.19 4.41 10.23
C GLY A 48 7.04 4.95 8.82
N LEU A 49 7.78 6.01 8.46
CA LEU A 49 7.78 6.59 7.12
C LEU A 49 8.37 5.63 6.08
N MET A 50 9.42 4.88 6.42
CA MET A 50 9.94 3.82 5.55
C MET A 50 8.89 2.74 5.27
N MET A 51 8.19 2.29 6.32
CA MET A 51 7.13 1.29 6.20
C MET A 51 5.95 1.82 5.37
N ALA A 52 5.54 3.07 5.59
CA ALA A 52 4.50 3.71 4.79
C ALA A 52 4.88 3.74 3.30
N SER A 53 6.14 4.06 2.95
CA SER A 53 6.61 4.06 1.56
C SER A 53 6.52 2.67 0.92
N ILE A 54 6.98 1.64 1.63
CA ILE A 54 6.96 0.25 1.15
C ILE A 54 5.52 -0.23 0.95
N TYR A 55 4.65 -0.04 1.94
CA TYR A 55 3.26 -0.52 1.85
C TYR A 55 2.42 0.26 0.85
N ARG A 56 2.59 1.58 0.77
CA ARG A 56 1.90 2.40 -0.22
C ARG A 56 2.34 2.02 -1.65
N THR A 57 3.61 1.69 -1.84
CA THR A 57 4.10 1.19 -3.13
C THR A 57 3.54 -0.20 -3.44
N LEU A 58 3.53 -1.12 -2.48
CA LEU A 58 2.93 -2.44 -2.67
C LEU A 58 1.45 -2.35 -3.06
N LEU A 59 0.70 -1.44 -2.44
CA LEU A 59 -0.70 -1.21 -2.79
C LEU A 59 -0.84 -0.75 -4.25
N ARG A 60 0.03 0.16 -4.72
CA ARG A 60 0.03 0.58 -6.13
C ARG A 60 0.37 -0.53 -7.10
N GLU A 61 1.28 -1.44 -6.75
CA GLU A 61 1.55 -2.63 -7.57
C GLU A 61 0.33 -3.56 -7.62
N ILE A 62 -0.38 -3.71 -6.50
CA ILE A 62 -1.64 -4.47 -6.44
C ILE A 62 -2.71 -3.83 -7.34
N GLU A 63 -2.82 -2.50 -7.35
CA GLU A 63 -3.72 -1.77 -8.24
C GLU A 63 -3.33 -1.94 -9.71
N HIS A 64 -2.03 -1.84 -10.03
CA HIS A 64 -1.51 -2.00 -11.38
C HIS A 64 -1.82 -3.37 -11.98
N ASP A 65 -1.73 -4.42 -11.17
CA ASP A 65 -2.08 -5.79 -11.56
C ASP A 65 -3.58 -6.10 -11.42
N GLN A 66 -4.43 -5.07 -11.38
CA GLN A 66 -5.89 -5.18 -11.35
C GLN A 66 -6.41 -6.03 -10.18
N PHE A 67 -5.73 -5.99 -9.04
CA PHE A 67 -6.08 -6.71 -7.81
C PHE A 67 -6.11 -8.25 -7.95
N LYS A 68 -5.23 -8.85 -8.78
CA LYS A 68 -5.14 -10.31 -8.96
C LYS A 68 -4.55 -11.08 -7.75
N VAL A 69 -4.93 -10.69 -6.53
CA VAL A 69 -4.42 -11.23 -5.27
C VAL A 69 -5.03 -12.58 -4.83
N LEU A 70 -6.08 -13.06 -5.52
CA LEU A 70 -6.74 -14.33 -5.18
C LEU A 70 -6.00 -15.56 -5.74
N HIS A 71 -5.10 -15.36 -6.71
CA HIS A 71 -4.36 -16.45 -7.38
C HIS A 71 -2.84 -16.29 -7.30
N GLN A 72 -2.36 -15.06 -7.12
CA GLN A 72 -0.93 -14.79 -6.99
C GLN A 72 -0.65 -13.83 -5.87
N ARG A 73 0.56 -13.95 -5.32
CA ARG A 73 1.07 -13.00 -4.35
C ARG A 73 1.78 -11.88 -5.08
N ILE A 74 1.25 -10.68 -4.99
CA ILE A 74 1.93 -9.46 -5.43
C ILE A 74 2.89 -9.05 -4.32
N ALA A 75 4.16 -8.88 -4.66
CA ALA A 75 5.19 -8.53 -3.69
C ALA A 75 6.25 -7.62 -4.33
N LEU A 76 6.78 -6.71 -3.53
CA LEU A 76 7.99 -5.96 -3.90
C LEU A 76 9.21 -6.87 -3.75
N THR A 77 10.11 -6.81 -4.74
CA THR A 77 11.40 -7.49 -4.65
C THR A 77 12.21 -6.93 -3.46
N PRO A 78 13.10 -7.73 -2.84
CA PRO A 78 13.92 -7.27 -1.72
C PRO A 78 14.70 -5.99 -2.04
N LEU A 79 15.28 -5.91 -3.24
CA LEU A 79 16.01 -4.72 -3.72
C LEU A 79 15.12 -3.49 -3.81
N ARG A 80 13.87 -3.63 -4.28
CA ARG A 80 12.93 -2.51 -4.38
C ARG A 80 12.51 -2.01 -2.99
N LYS A 81 12.34 -2.91 -2.02
CA LYS A 81 12.09 -2.52 -0.61
C LYS A 81 13.28 -1.77 -0.02
N LEU A 82 14.49 -2.26 -0.23
CA LEU A 82 15.73 -1.63 0.25
C LEU A 82 15.87 -0.22 -0.34
N TRP A 83 15.64 -0.08 -1.66
CA TRP A 83 15.65 1.21 -2.33
C TRP A 83 14.64 2.20 -1.75
N LEU A 84 13.39 1.77 -1.52
CA LEU A 84 12.35 2.62 -0.94
C LEU A 84 12.69 3.07 0.48
N ALA A 85 13.16 2.15 1.33
CA ALA A 85 13.59 2.46 2.69
C ALA A 85 14.77 3.45 2.68
N TRP A 86 15.78 3.20 1.84
CA TRP A 86 16.93 4.07 1.71
C TRP A 86 16.56 5.46 1.19
N LYS A 87 15.64 5.56 0.22
CA LYS A 87 15.14 6.85 -0.30
C LYS A 87 14.52 7.70 0.80
N VAL A 88 13.69 7.10 1.68
CA VAL A 88 13.11 7.82 2.82
C VAL A 88 14.19 8.19 3.84
N GLN A 89 15.14 7.30 4.12
CA GLN A 89 16.23 7.54 5.06
C GLN A 89 17.14 8.70 4.62
N ALA A 90 17.49 8.76 3.33
CA ALA A 90 18.45 9.69 2.76
C ALA A 90 17.82 11.03 2.35
N LEU A 91 16.60 11.02 1.80
CA LEU A 91 15.96 12.22 1.22
C LEU A 91 14.77 12.74 2.02
N GLY A 92 14.23 11.96 2.98
CA GLY A 92 13.00 12.31 3.68
C GLY A 92 11.75 12.38 2.79
N LYS A 93 11.84 11.86 1.56
CA LYS A 93 10.76 11.90 0.55
C LYS A 93 10.00 10.58 0.55
N LEU A 94 8.70 10.65 0.82
CA LEU A 94 7.73 9.57 0.63
C LEU A 94 7.28 9.47 -0.82
#